data_AF-A0A382QHZ5-F1
#
_entry.id   AF-A0A382QHZ5-F1
#
_cell.length_a   1.000
_cell.length_b   1.000
_cell.length_c   1.000
_cell.angle_alpha   90.00
_cell.angle_beta   90.00
_cell.angle_gamma   90.00
#
_symmetry.space_group_name_H-M   'P 1'
#
loop_
_entity.id
_entity.type
_entity.pdbx_description
1 polymer ?
#
loop_
_entity_poly.entity_id
_entity_poly.type
_entity_poly.pdbx_seq_one_letter_code
_entity_poly.pdbx_strand_id
1 'polypeptide(L)'
;MAKNKPFRAWFYFRQGWTAYFAFIMAAINVLTVTYFLAIENYPVLQAIFPTFGHYIIIVIGIGVPLLVLVGYFHYKRSQAYAAEAEINIEANPYWYKIPPGWNKEVVFPLYLNMINLMLKMSKNEKLTPDEIEKMSNLQKSLSNLIDGGYVGKPFRMKDD
;
A
#
# COMPACT_ATOMS: atom_id res chain seq x y z
N MET A 1 16.70 -9.00 11.81
CA MET A 1 16.34 -7.98 10.77
C MET A 1 17.52 -7.38 10.00
N ALA A 2 18.79 -7.65 10.35
CA ALA A 2 19.97 -7.02 9.71
C ALA A 2 20.49 -7.70 8.42
N LYS A 3 19.97 -8.88 8.04
CA LYS A 3 20.62 -9.74 7.03
C LYS A 3 20.51 -9.27 5.56
N ASN A 4 19.63 -8.32 5.21
CA ASN A 4 19.32 -7.99 3.81
C ASN A 4 19.51 -6.49 3.46
N LYS A 5 20.42 -5.76 4.14
CA LYS A 5 20.59 -4.31 3.90
C LYS A 5 20.84 -3.96 2.41
N PRO A 6 21.68 -4.68 1.64
CA PRO A 6 21.87 -4.40 0.22
C PRO A 6 20.60 -4.61 -0.62
N PHE A 7 19.85 -5.68 -0.39
CA PHE A 7 18.60 -5.93 -1.10
C PHE A 7 17.53 -4.88 -0.78
N ARG A 8 17.48 -4.39 0.46
CA ARG A 8 16.59 -3.31 0.85
C ARG A 8 16.99 -1.99 0.20
N ALA A 9 18.29 -1.67 0.17
CA ALA A 9 18.80 -0.50 -0.52
C ALA A 9 18.50 -0.56 -2.04
N TRP A 10 18.72 -1.72 -2.66
CA TRP A 10 18.38 -1.95 -4.06
C TRP A 10 16.87 -1.82 -4.34
N PHE A 11 16.03 -2.32 -3.44
CA PHE A 11 14.59 -2.13 -3.53
C PHE A 11 14.21 -0.66 -3.48
N TYR A 12 14.74 0.11 -2.51
CA TYR A 12 14.48 1.55 -2.42
C TYR A 12 14.99 2.30 -3.64
N PHE A 13 16.16 1.94 -4.15
CA PHE A 13 16.70 2.50 -5.39
C PHE A 13 15.76 2.23 -6.57
N ARG A 14 15.35 0.99 -6.81
CA ARG A 14 14.42 0.65 -7.91
C ARG A 14 13.09 1.37 -7.77
N GLN A 15 12.58 1.50 -6.55
CA GLN A 15 11.34 2.22 -6.28
C GLN A 15 11.49 3.70 -6.61
N GLY A 16 12.56 4.35 -6.13
CA GLY A 16 12.83 5.76 -6.41
C GLY A 16 13.09 6.01 -7.90
N TRP A 17 13.84 5.13 -8.54
CA TRP A 17 14.13 5.18 -9.97
C TRP A 17 12.85 5.07 -10.79
N THR A 18 12.06 4.01 -10.57
CA THR A 18 10.89 3.71 -11.40
C THR A 18 9.74 4.69 -11.16
N ALA A 19 9.47 5.04 -9.90
CA ALA A 19 8.33 5.89 -9.57
C ALA A 19 8.56 7.37 -9.88
N TYR A 20 9.80 7.87 -9.75
CA TYR A 20 10.08 9.31 -9.85
C TYR A 20 11.02 9.65 -11.00
N PHE A 21 12.23 9.07 -11.02
CA PHE A 21 13.24 9.44 -12.03
C PHE A 21 12.82 9.07 -13.44
N ALA A 22 12.36 7.83 -13.65
CA ALA A 22 11.93 7.36 -14.96
C ALA A 22 10.77 8.19 -15.50
N PHE A 23 9.81 8.54 -14.65
CA PHE A 23 8.70 9.41 -15.02
C PHE A 23 9.17 10.80 -15.46
N ILE A 24 10.02 11.48 -14.67
CA ILE A 24 10.53 12.81 -14.99
C ILE A 24 11.39 12.78 -16.27
N MET A 25 12.30 11.81 -16.38
CA MET A 25 13.16 11.64 -17.55
C MET A 25 12.34 11.36 -18.81
N ALA A 26 11.33 10.48 -18.72
CA ALA A 26 10.44 10.19 -19.83
C ALA A 26 9.63 11.43 -20.22
N ALA A 27 9.10 12.18 -19.26
CA ALA A 27 8.35 13.41 -19.53
C ALA A 27 9.23 14.45 -20.24
N ILE A 28 10.44 14.73 -19.72
CA ILE A 28 11.38 15.67 -20.35
C ILE A 28 11.73 15.22 -21.76
N ASN A 29 12.05 13.93 -21.94
CA ASN A 29 12.41 13.38 -23.24
C ASN A 29 11.24 13.49 -24.24
N VAL A 30 10.05 13.04 -23.86
CA VAL A 30 8.86 13.10 -24.71
C VAL A 30 8.53 14.54 -25.08
N LEU A 31 8.55 15.48 -24.11
CA LEU A 31 8.30 16.88 -24.39
C LEU A 31 9.32 17.45 -25.37
N THR A 32 10.61 17.21 -25.12
CA THR A 32 11.72 17.70 -25.95
C THR A 32 11.65 17.13 -27.36
N VAL A 33 11.60 15.81 -27.49
CA VAL A 33 11.61 15.11 -28.78
C VAL A 33 10.37 15.44 -29.58
N THR A 34 9.19 15.44 -28.96
CA THR A 34 7.93 15.80 -29.66
C THR A 34 7.99 17.22 -30.18
N TYR A 35 8.53 18.15 -29.40
CA TYR A 35 8.61 19.54 -29.86
C TYR A 35 9.62 19.71 -31.00
N PHE A 36 10.87 19.37 -30.78
CA PHE A 36 11.95 19.65 -31.74
C PHE A 36 11.92 18.74 -32.98
N LEU A 37 11.40 17.50 -32.88
CA LEU A 37 11.30 16.62 -34.05
C LEU A 37 9.96 16.73 -34.77
N ALA A 38 8.84 16.93 -34.06
CA ALA A 38 7.53 16.99 -34.69
C ALA A 38 6.98 18.41 -34.80
N ILE A 39 6.82 19.13 -33.68
CA ILE A 39 6.11 20.42 -33.71
C ILE A 39 6.84 21.47 -34.55
N GLU A 40 8.15 21.61 -34.38
CA GLU A 40 8.95 22.59 -35.12
C GLU A 40 9.01 22.32 -36.63
N ASN A 41 8.85 21.05 -37.04
CA ASN A 41 8.95 20.64 -38.44
C ASN A 41 7.59 20.59 -39.17
N TYR A 42 6.48 20.81 -38.45
CA TYR A 42 5.13 20.77 -39.02
C TYR A 42 4.42 22.11 -38.83
N PRO A 43 4.23 22.91 -39.90
CA PRO A 43 3.73 24.29 -39.81
C PRO A 43 2.39 24.44 -39.07
N VAL A 44 1.49 23.47 -39.21
CA VAL A 44 0.18 23.47 -38.53
C VAL A 44 0.34 23.36 -37.01
N LEU A 45 1.28 22.53 -36.54
CA LEU A 45 1.55 22.38 -35.11
C LEU A 45 2.29 23.59 -34.56
N GLN A 46 3.25 24.14 -35.30
CA GLN A 46 4.01 25.32 -34.92
C GLN A 46 3.12 26.57 -34.79
N ALA A 47 2.05 26.67 -35.60
CA ALA A 47 1.06 27.74 -35.46
C ALA A 47 0.31 27.71 -34.11
N ILE A 48 0.09 26.50 -33.57
CA ILE A 48 -0.58 26.30 -32.27
C ILE A 48 0.44 26.41 -31.12
N PHE A 49 1.66 25.92 -31.34
CA PHE A 49 2.73 25.83 -30.36
C PHE A 49 3.99 26.56 -30.87
N PRO A 50 4.02 27.90 -30.82
CA PRO A 50 5.06 28.69 -31.48
C PRO A 50 6.44 28.61 -30.82
N THR A 51 6.49 28.33 -29.51
CA THR A 51 7.75 28.11 -28.79
C THR A 51 7.66 26.90 -27.87
N PHE A 52 8.81 26.34 -27.52
CA PHE A 52 8.90 25.20 -26.60
C PHE A 52 8.26 25.52 -25.23
N GLY A 53 8.41 26.77 -24.76
CA GLY A 53 7.78 27.22 -23.52
C GLY A 53 6.25 27.20 -23.58
N HIS A 54 5.65 27.67 -24.68
CA HIS A 54 4.19 27.63 -24.87
C HIS A 54 3.67 26.19 -24.87
N TYR A 55 4.37 25.31 -25.60
CA TYR A 55 4.05 23.89 -25.64
C TYR A 55 4.07 23.25 -24.24
N ILE A 56 5.13 23.47 -23.46
CA ILE A 56 5.24 22.93 -22.09
C ILE A 56 4.06 23.39 -21.22
N ILE A 57 3.76 24.69 -21.21
CA ILE A 57 2.71 25.24 -20.34
C ILE A 57 1.35 24.64 -20.69
N ILE A 58 1.02 24.55 -21.98
CA ILE A 58 -0.26 24.00 -22.43
C ILE A 58 -0.35 22.51 -22.11
N VAL A 59 0.69 21.73 -22.43
CA VAL A 59 0.70 20.28 -22.18
C VAL A 59 0.67 19.96 -20.70
N ILE A 60 1.41 20.68 -19.85
CA ILE A 60 1.32 20.48 -18.40
C ILE A 60 -0.05 20.88 -17.88
N GLY A 61 -0.56 22.03 -18.33
CA GLY A 61 -1.86 22.57 -17.91
C GLY A 61 -3.04 21.65 -18.20
N ILE A 62 -3.00 20.90 -19.31
CA ILE A 62 -4.05 19.94 -19.67
C ILE A 62 -3.70 18.52 -19.22
N GLY A 63 -2.46 18.11 -19.41
CA GLY A 63 -1.97 16.76 -19.17
C GLY A 63 -2.00 16.37 -17.70
N VAL A 64 -1.60 17.25 -16.78
CA VAL A 64 -1.61 16.94 -15.34
C VAL A 64 -3.04 16.71 -14.84
N PRO A 65 -4.02 17.61 -15.06
CA PRO A 65 -5.41 17.34 -14.68
C PRO A 65 -5.98 16.07 -15.32
N LEU A 66 -5.69 15.83 -16.60
CA LEU A 66 -6.17 14.62 -17.29
C LEU A 66 -5.60 13.35 -16.65
N LEU A 67 -4.30 13.31 -16.35
CA LEU A 67 -3.66 12.16 -15.69
C LEU A 67 -4.21 11.94 -14.28
N VAL A 68 -4.49 13.00 -13.53
CA VAL A 68 -5.15 12.91 -12.21
C VAL A 68 -6.54 12.30 -12.34
N LEU A 69 -7.34 12.74 -13.33
CA LEU A 69 -8.67 12.18 -13.58
C LEU A 69 -8.60 10.71 -13.97
N VAL A 70 -7.74 10.34 -14.93
CA VAL A 70 -7.55 8.95 -15.35
C VAL A 70 -7.12 8.08 -14.16
N GLY A 71 -6.16 8.53 -13.36
CA GLY A 71 -5.73 7.84 -12.15
C GLY A 71 -6.88 7.67 -11.14
N TYR A 72 -7.66 8.73 -10.90
CA TYR A 72 -8.83 8.66 -10.03
C TYR A 72 -9.86 7.62 -10.50
N PHE A 73 -10.18 7.62 -11.80
CA PHE A 73 -11.12 6.65 -12.37
C PHE A 73 -10.59 5.23 -12.32
N HIS A 74 -9.30 5.04 -12.61
CA HIS A 74 -8.67 3.73 -12.51
C HIS A 74 -8.78 3.16 -11.09
N TYR A 75 -8.35 3.92 -10.08
CA TYR A 75 -8.37 3.44 -8.69
C TYR A 75 -9.78 3.32 -8.08
N LYS A 76 -10.71 4.23 -8.38
CA LYS A 76 -12.03 4.23 -7.72
C LYS A 76 -13.12 3.50 -8.48
N ARG A 77 -12.99 3.31 -9.79
CA ARG A 77 -14.11 2.86 -10.64
C ARG A 77 -13.75 1.79 -11.66
N SER A 78 -12.48 1.42 -11.82
CA SER A 78 -12.09 0.42 -12.83
C SER A 78 -12.03 -0.99 -12.26
N GLN A 79 -12.53 -1.96 -13.04
CA GLN A 79 -12.35 -3.39 -12.78
C GLN A 79 -10.88 -3.82 -12.92
N ALA A 80 -10.08 -3.05 -13.68
CA ALA A 80 -8.65 -3.29 -13.82
C ALA A 80 -7.92 -3.20 -12.47
N TYR A 81 -8.22 -2.17 -11.67
CA TYR A 81 -7.62 -2.05 -10.34
C TYR A 81 -8.00 -3.22 -9.42
N ALA A 82 -9.25 -3.70 -9.47
CA ALA A 82 -9.69 -4.85 -8.68
C ALA A 82 -8.89 -6.11 -9.06
N ALA A 83 -8.74 -6.40 -10.35
CA ALA A 83 -7.94 -7.53 -10.83
C ALA A 83 -6.46 -7.40 -10.45
N GLU A 84 -5.87 -6.21 -10.55
CA GLU A 84 -4.50 -5.96 -10.08
C GLU A 84 -4.35 -6.24 -8.59
N ALA A 85 -5.30 -5.80 -7.77
CA ALA A 85 -5.29 -6.04 -6.33
C ALA A 85 -5.40 -7.54 -6.00
N GLU A 86 -6.30 -8.25 -6.67
CA GLU A 86 -6.46 -9.71 -6.52
C GLU A 86 -5.18 -10.46 -6.87
N ILE A 87 -4.60 -10.18 -8.05
CA ILE A 87 -3.33 -10.81 -8.48
C ILE A 87 -2.22 -10.51 -7.49
N ASN A 88 -2.11 -9.28 -6.98
CA ASN A 88 -1.09 -8.92 -6.00
C ASN A 88 -1.26 -9.67 -4.67
N ILE A 89 -2.49 -9.96 -4.26
CA ILE A 89 -2.79 -10.74 -3.06
C ILE A 89 -2.45 -12.22 -3.31
N GLU A 90 -2.93 -12.80 -4.41
CA GLU A 90 -2.69 -14.20 -4.79
C GLU A 90 -1.20 -14.50 -5.00
N ALA A 91 -0.49 -13.61 -5.68
CA ALA A 91 0.93 -13.74 -5.96
C ALA A 91 1.82 -13.48 -4.75
N ASN A 92 1.27 -13.03 -3.61
CA ASN A 92 2.04 -12.76 -2.40
C ASN A 92 2.06 -13.98 -1.48
N PRO A 93 3.12 -14.81 -1.52
CA PRO A 93 3.21 -16.03 -0.70
C PRO A 93 3.38 -15.72 0.80
N TYR A 94 3.43 -14.45 1.19
CA TYR A 94 3.50 -14.02 2.58
C TYR A 94 2.21 -13.38 3.07
N TRP A 95 1.15 -13.29 2.26
CA TRP A 95 -0.12 -12.66 2.66
C TRP A 95 -0.68 -13.22 3.98
N TYR A 96 -0.54 -14.52 4.22
CA TYR A 96 -0.94 -15.15 5.49
C TYR A 96 -0.05 -14.78 6.70
N LYS A 97 1.18 -14.30 6.48
CA LYS A 97 2.09 -13.76 7.51
C LYS A 97 1.97 -12.23 7.66
N ILE A 98 1.27 -11.57 6.74
CA ILE A 98 1.16 -10.11 6.64
C ILE A 98 0.24 -9.45 7.65
N PRO A 99 -0.59 -10.10 8.49
CA PRO A 99 -1.30 -9.34 9.52
C PRO A 99 -0.51 -9.30 10.86
N PRO A 100 0.51 -8.42 11.06
CA PRO A 100 0.87 -8.00 12.40
C PRO A 100 -0.25 -7.11 12.97
N GLY A 101 -0.42 -7.13 14.29
CA GLY A 101 -1.48 -6.38 14.97
C GLY A 101 -2.54 -7.31 15.56
N TRP A 102 -3.80 -6.87 15.54
CA TRP A 102 -4.91 -7.53 16.25
C TRP A 102 -5.11 -9.02 15.90
N ASN A 103 -4.82 -9.44 14.66
CA ASN A 103 -4.92 -10.86 14.30
C ASN A 103 -3.97 -11.74 15.12
N LYS A 104 -2.71 -11.36 15.21
CA LYS A 104 -1.69 -12.08 15.99
C LYS A 104 -1.87 -11.90 17.49
N GLU A 105 -2.14 -10.67 17.93
CA GLU A 105 -2.16 -10.32 19.36
C GLU A 105 -3.51 -10.66 20.03
N VAL A 106 -4.61 -10.77 19.27
CA VAL A 106 -5.97 -10.92 19.83
C VAL A 106 -6.74 -12.09 19.20
N VAL A 107 -6.87 -12.15 17.87
CA VAL A 107 -7.75 -13.15 17.19
C VAL A 107 -7.26 -14.58 17.33
N PHE A 108 -6.00 -14.87 16.98
CA PHE A 108 -5.47 -16.22 17.09
C PHE A 108 -5.40 -16.69 18.56
N PRO A 109 -4.94 -15.87 19.52
CA PRO A 109 -5.05 -16.21 20.94
C PRO A 109 -6.49 -16.44 21.41
N LEU A 110 -7.46 -15.65 20.93
CA LEU A 110 -8.88 -15.87 21.24
C LEU A 110 -9.32 -17.26 20.77
N TYR A 111 -9.05 -17.65 19.52
CA TYR A 111 -9.38 -18.98 19.01
C TYR A 111 -8.73 -20.10 19.83
N LEU A 112 -7.45 -19.96 20.19
CA LEU A 112 -6.76 -20.95 21.02
C LEU A 112 -7.39 -21.07 22.42
N ASN A 113 -7.75 -19.95 23.05
CA ASN A 113 -8.39 -19.97 24.36
C ASN A 113 -9.79 -20.58 24.30
N MET A 114 -10.57 -20.33 23.23
CA MET A 114 -11.86 -20.99 23.03
C MET A 114 -11.70 -22.51 22.92
N ILE A 115 -10.70 -22.98 22.16
CA ILE A 115 -10.39 -24.42 22.04
C ILE A 115 -10.02 -25.01 23.40
N ASN A 116 -9.15 -24.35 24.17
CA ASN A 116 -8.74 -24.82 25.49
C ASN A 116 -9.91 -24.85 26.48
N LEU A 117 -10.80 -23.85 26.44
CA LEU A 117 -12.01 -23.82 27.26
C LEU A 117 -12.92 -25.00 26.94
N MET A 118 -13.17 -25.28 25.66
CA MET A 118 -13.98 -26.42 25.23
C MET A 118 -13.38 -27.75 25.69
N LEU A 119 -12.06 -27.92 25.60
CA LEU A 119 -11.36 -29.12 26.08
C LEU A 119 -11.49 -29.29 27.60
N LYS A 120 -11.36 -28.21 28.37
CA LYS A 120 -11.52 -28.25 29.83
C LYS A 120 -12.95 -28.55 30.25
N MET A 121 -13.93 -27.94 29.60
CA MET A 121 -15.35 -28.25 29.83
C MET A 121 -15.64 -29.73 29.54
N SER A 122 -15.10 -30.27 28.45
CA SER A 122 -15.22 -31.71 28.13
C SER A 122 -14.62 -32.62 29.20
N LYS A 123 -13.54 -32.17 29.86
CA LYS A 123 -12.87 -32.90 30.94
C LYS A 123 -13.37 -32.58 32.35
N ASN A 124 -14.38 -31.72 32.50
CA ASN A 124 -14.81 -31.17 33.80
C ASN A 124 -13.68 -30.50 34.61
N GLU A 125 -12.68 -29.95 33.93
CA GLU A 125 -11.57 -29.22 34.53
C GLU A 125 -11.92 -27.73 34.73
N LYS A 126 -11.48 -27.15 35.85
CA LYS A 126 -11.61 -25.71 36.09
C LYS A 126 -10.48 -24.93 35.41
N LEU A 127 -10.78 -23.67 35.08
CA LEU A 127 -9.76 -22.73 34.61
C LEU A 127 -8.79 -22.39 35.74
N THR A 128 -7.52 -22.26 35.41
CA THR A 128 -6.50 -21.79 36.34
C THR A 128 -6.55 -20.25 36.43
N PRO A 129 -6.03 -19.65 37.53
CA PRO A 129 -5.93 -18.20 37.65
C PRO A 129 -5.21 -17.53 36.46
N ASP A 130 -4.12 -18.12 35.98
CA ASP A 130 -3.36 -17.62 34.82
C ASP A 130 -4.18 -17.61 33.52
N GLU A 131 -5.03 -18.61 33.32
CA GLU A 131 -5.91 -18.68 32.14
C GLU A 131 -7.01 -17.62 32.21
N ILE A 132 -7.58 -17.41 33.40
CA ILE A 132 -8.57 -16.35 33.65
C ILE A 132 -7.94 -14.98 33.39
N GLU A 133 -6.70 -14.76 33.83
CA GLU A 133 -5.97 -13.52 33.56
C GLU A 133 -5.73 -13.31 32.06
N LYS A 134 -5.27 -14.34 31.34
CA LYS A 134 -5.08 -14.28 29.87
C LYS A 134 -6.38 -13.95 29.14
N MET A 135 -7.50 -14.57 29.54
CA MET A 135 -8.81 -14.29 28.96
C MET A 135 -9.27 -12.86 29.25
N SER A 136 -9.05 -12.35 30.47
CA SER A 136 -9.35 -10.96 30.84
C SER A 136 -8.54 -9.95 30.03
N ASN A 137 -7.25 -10.21 29.83
CA ASN A 137 -6.39 -9.36 29.01
C ASN A 137 -6.80 -9.36 27.53
N LEU A 138 -7.24 -10.51 27.00
CA LEU A 138 -7.81 -10.59 25.66
C LEU A 138 -9.12 -9.82 25.53
N GLN A 139 -10.00 -9.91 26.54
CA GLN A 139 -11.26 -9.17 26.57
C GLN A 139 -11.04 -7.65 26.57
N LYS A 140 -10.07 -7.16 27.35
CA LYS A 140 -9.67 -5.74 27.33
C LYS A 140 -9.14 -5.31 25.96
N SER A 141 -8.32 -6.16 25.35
CA SER A 141 -7.78 -5.90 24.01
C SER A 141 -8.88 -5.87 22.94
N LEU A 142 -9.88 -6.76 23.05
CA LEU A 142 -11.07 -6.76 22.17
C LEU A 142 -11.92 -5.51 22.37
N SER A 143 -12.19 -5.09 23.62
CA SER A 143 -12.93 -3.87 23.90
C SER A 143 -12.26 -2.65 23.26
N ASN A 144 -10.94 -2.52 23.47
CA ASN A 144 -10.17 -1.44 22.86
C ASN A 144 -10.27 -1.45 21.32
N LEU A 145 -10.28 -2.63 20.68
CA LEU A 145 -10.46 -2.73 19.22
C LEU A 145 -11.88 -2.35 18.78
N ILE A 146 -12.91 -2.72 19.55
CA ILE A 146 -14.31 -2.33 19.28
C ILE A 146 -14.47 -0.81 19.36
N ASP A 147 -13.79 -0.17 20.30
CA ASP A 147 -13.77 1.28 20.49
C ASP A 147 -12.92 2.02 19.43
N GLY A 148 -12.36 1.30 18.44
CA GLY A 148 -11.53 1.85 17.36
C GLY A 148 -10.05 2.04 17.71
N GLY A 149 -9.61 1.53 18.86
CA GLY A 149 -8.22 1.51 19.29
C GLY A 149 -7.36 0.48 18.54
N TYR A 150 -6.06 0.44 18.89
CA TYR A 150 -5.07 -0.42 18.24
C TYR A 150 -4.37 -1.36 19.22
N VAL A 151 -4.12 -2.60 18.78
CA VAL A 151 -3.36 -3.62 19.52
C VAL A 151 -2.26 -4.18 18.63
N GLY A 152 -1.05 -4.33 19.18
CA GLY A 152 0.11 -4.80 18.42
C GLY A 152 0.63 -3.77 17.42
N LYS A 153 0.81 -2.52 17.87
CA LYS A 153 1.30 -1.42 17.02
C LYS A 153 2.56 -1.86 16.26
N PRO A 154 2.64 -1.67 14.93
CA PRO A 154 3.86 -1.93 14.19
C PRO A 154 5.00 -1.10 14.79
N PHE A 155 6.24 -1.59 14.71
CA PHE A 155 7.39 -0.99 15.39
C PHE A 155 7.54 0.53 15.17
N ARG A 156 7.10 1.03 14.02
CA ARG A 156 7.12 2.46 13.66
C ARG A 156 6.04 3.34 14.31
N MET A 157 5.06 2.74 14.99
CA MET A 157 3.97 3.44 15.69
C MET A 157 4.08 3.28 17.22
N LYS A 158 5.20 2.73 17.72
CA LYS A 158 5.40 2.49 19.16
C LYS A 158 5.79 3.75 19.95
N ASP A 159 6.15 4.83 19.25
CA ASP A 159 6.68 6.06 19.84
C ASP A 159 5.65 7.22 19.89
N ASP A 160 4.39 6.94 19.53
CA ASP A 160 3.22 7.81 19.78
C ASP A 160 2.33 7.21 20.87
#